data_AF-A0A4U9U7Q8-F1
#
_entry.id   AF-A0A4U9U7Q8-F1
#
_cell.length_a   1.000
_cell.length_b   1.000
_cell.length_c   1.000
_cell.angle_alpha   90.00
_cell.angle_beta   90.00
_cell.angle_gamma   90.00
#
_symmetry.space_group_name_H-M   'P 1'
#
loop_
_entity.id
_entity.type
_entity.pdbx_description
1 polymer ?
#
loop_
_entity_poly.entity_id
_entity_poly.type
_entity_poly.pdbx_seq_one_letter_code
_entity_poly.pdbx_strand_id
1 'polypeptide(L)'
;MRGPFFYVIFLFVLASCGITHNVPKGPYPNSFDKPNIVNSFVDQNGNFYPDNWRKTYGEPPKSGDINAYSLMKIATEKGIEKQLKSFEKTRMLAVSSKVKSKDRVFIFVHGFNAPSDEVNESYEYMRKLIKLNPTKDEVIKFYWDGLHTTNPFSGAKVWFSATSFSQMAGEFGLRNLLNSIHNKKIILISHSRGASVVLSALSSATFSESFAKGTLENHNVDVSDVKKLAENGNDITCIMLAPAIGIDDFKIKDIVSGTDSFCTLSKQVKKIHITVNNTDVMLKKFVGFLSNKLKATDLGYKVDVCNELMKHYPIIKYTDFTGMKSHNFNKYIRNPKFKSLLKAEGIAVNR
;
A
#
# COMPACT_ATOMS: atom_id res chain seq x y z
N MET A 1 35.87 31.97 -9.50
CA MET A 1 34.76 32.05 -8.52
C MET A 1 33.68 31.04 -8.93
N ARG A 2 33.48 29.97 -8.14
CA ARG A 2 32.40 28.99 -8.39
C ARG A 2 31.10 29.58 -7.84
N GLY A 3 30.16 29.88 -8.74
CA GLY A 3 28.90 30.55 -8.40
C GLY A 3 27.95 29.69 -7.55
N PRO A 4 26.90 30.30 -6.97
CA PRO A 4 25.91 29.64 -6.10
C PRO A 4 25.22 28.42 -6.74
N PHE A 5 25.19 28.34 -8.07
CA PHE A 5 24.68 27.20 -8.84
C PHE A 5 25.48 25.89 -8.59
N PHE A 6 26.78 25.99 -8.32
CA PHE A 6 27.64 24.83 -8.06
C PHE A 6 27.33 24.19 -6.69
N TYR A 7 26.94 25.00 -5.71
CA TYR A 7 26.56 24.54 -4.37
C TYR A 7 25.16 23.90 -4.35
N VAL A 8 24.23 24.37 -5.20
CA VAL A 8 22.90 23.75 -5.37
C VAL A 8 23.02 22.36 -5.99
N ILE A 9 23.88 22.18 -6.99
CA ILE A 9 24.15 20.86 -7.60
C ILE A 9 24.79 19.90 -6.58
N PHE A 10 25.69 20.37 -5.72
CA PHE A 10 26.29 19.55 -4.67
C PHE A 10 25.28 19.11 -3.59
N LEU A 11 24.31 19.96 -3.26
CA LEU A 11 23.18 19.61 -2.38
C LEU A 11 22.27 18.52 -2.97
N PHE A 12 22.05 18.51 -4.29
CA PHE A 12 21.29 17.46 -4.97
C PHE A 12 22.03 16.10 -5.05
N VAL A 13 23.36 16.11 -5.19
CA VAL A 13 24.18 14.89 -5.22
C VAL A 13 24.24 14.24 -3.82
N LEU A 14 24.34 15.04 -2.75
CA LEU A 14 24.29 14.55 -1.36
C LEU A 14 22.90 14.04 -0.94
N ALA A 15 21.82 14.44 -1.64
CA ALA A 15 20.45 13.99 -1.36
C ALA A 15 20.14 12.56 -1.88
N SER A 16 21.02 11.94 -2.68
CA SER A 16 20.85 10.53 -3.09
C SER A 16 21.55 9.53 -2.16
N CYS A 17 22.47 10.00 -1.30
CA CYS A 17 23.05 9.20 -0.23
C CYS A 17 22.03 9.08 0.91
N GLY A 18 21.49 7.89 1.13
CA GLY A 18 20.55 7.60 2.24
C GLY A 18 19.15 7.15 1.81
N ILE A 19 18.88 7.10 0.50
CA ILE A 19 17.68 6.42 -0.03
C ILE A 19 18.05 4.95 -0.31
N THR A 20 17.25 4.03 0.20
CA THR A 20 17.47 2.57 0.10
C THR A 20 16.18 1.86 -0.30
N HIS A 21 16.29 0.71 -0.94
CA HIS A 21 15.15 -0.15 -1.24
C HIS A 21 14.65 -0.85 0.03
N ASN A 22 13.34 -0.77 0.31
CA ASN A 22 12.72 -1.41 1.48
C ASN A 22 12.40 -2.89 1.20
N VAL A 23 13.41 -3.69 0.92
CA VAL A 23 13.27 -5.12 0.60
C VAL A 23 13.20 -6.01 1.85
N PRO A 24 12.73 -7.26 1.74
CA PRO A 24 12.75 -8.18 2.87
C PRO A 24 14.17 -8.46 3.39
N LYS A 25 14.31 -8.61 4.71
CA LYS A 25 15.60 -8.98 5.33
C LYS A 25 15.87 -10.49 5.28
N GLY A 26 14.82 -11.29 5.45
CA GLY A 26 14.92 -12.75 5.53
C GLY A 26 14.88 -13.44 4.16
N PRO A 27 15.40 -14.68 4.08
CA PRO A 27 15.33 -15.49 2.87
C PRO A 27 13.93 -16.03 2.57
N TYR A 28 13.02 -16.07 3.55
CA TYR A 28 11.65 -16.60 3.41
C TYR A 28 10.62 -15.51 3.75
N PRO A 29 10.48 -14.47 2.92
CA PRO A 29 9.65 -13.32 3.27
C PRO A 29 8.15 -13.64 3.19
N ASN A 30 7.77 -14.52 2.27
CA ASN A 30 6.41 -14.96 2.06
C ASN A 30 6.11 -16.24 2.87
N SER A 31 6.04 -16.13 4.20
CA SER A 31 5.92 -17.27 5.11
C SER A 31 4.49 -17.52 5.64
N PHE A 32 4.33 -18.63 6.37
CA PHE A 32 3.17 -18.95 7.19
C PHE A 32 3.61 -19.20 8.63
N ASP A 33 3.32 -18.26 9.53
CA ASP A 33 3.74 -18.34 10.93
C ASP A 33 2.57 -18.74 11.84
N LYS A 34 2.90 -19.35 12.98
CA LYS A 34 1.90 -19.78 13.98
C LYS A 34 1.44 -18.60 14.85
N PRO A 35 0.17 -18.62 15.34
CA PRO A 35 -0.85 -19.61 15.05
C PRO A 35 -1.58 -19.39 13.71
N ASN A 36 -1.75 -18.14 13.24
CA ASN A 36 -2.47 -17.81 12.00
C ASN A 36 -1.96 -16.49 11.40
N ILE A 37 -0.74 -16.52 10.90
CA ILE A 37 -0.12 -15.36 10.24
C ILE A 37 0.34 -15.79 8.86
N VAL A 38 -0.05 -15.00 7.85
CA VAL A 38 0.49 -15.05 6.49
C VAL A 38 1.30 -13.78 6.29
N ASN A 39 2.61 -13.90 6.06
CA ASN A 39 3.41 -12.76 5.63
C ASN A 39 3.40 -12.69 4.11
N SER A 40 3.09 -11.52 3.55
CA SER A 40 2.96 -11.31 2.11
C SER A 40 3.81 -10.11 1.70
N PHE A 41 5.02 -10.34 1.21
CA PHE A 41 5.94 -9.31 0.73
C PHE A 41 5.94 -9.26 -0.79
N VAL A 42 5.70 -8.06 -1.32
CA VAL A 42 5.78 -7.75 -2.74
C VAL A 42 6.77 -6.62 -3.01
N ASP A 43 7.42 -6.66 -4.17
CA ASP A 43 8.23 -5.55 -4.64
C ASP A 43 7.37 -4.34 -5.04
N GLN A 44 8.01 -3.27 -5.50
CA GLN A 44 7.33 -2.03 -5.88
C GLN A 44 6.31 -2.20 -7.01
N ASN A 45 6.42 -3.26 -7.81
CA ASN A 45 5.52 -3.57 -8.92
C ASN A 45 4.43 -4.57 -8.52
N GLY A 46 4.41 -5.02 -7.26
CA GLY A 46 3.45 -6.00 -6.76
C GLY A 46 3.85 -7.46 -6.97
N ASN A 47 5.10 -7.75 -7.38
CA ASN A 47 5.57 -9.12 -7.55
C ASN A 47 5.99 -9.73 -6.21
N PHE A 48 5.58 -10.98 -5.94
CA PHE A 48 5.90 -11.62 -4.66
C PHE A 48 7.34 -12.14 -4.62
N TYR A 49 8.07 -11.81 -3.56
CA TYR A 49 9.44 -12.31 -3.33
C TYR A 49 9.50 -13.83 -3.16
N PRO A 50 10.24 -14.56 -4.00
CA PRO A 50 10.44 -16.00 -3.83
C PRO A 50 11.30 -16.35 -2.62
N ASP A 51 11.27 -17.62 -2.23
CA ASP A 51 12.19 -18.14 -1.22
C ASP A 51 13.64 -18.06 -1.72
N ASN A 52 14.54 -17.67 -0.83
CA ASN A 52 15.94 -17.38 -1.13
C ASN A 52 16.15 -16.36 -2.26
N TRP A 53 15.23 -15.38 -2.40
CA TRP A 53 15.22 -14.43 -3.51
C TRP A 53 16.58 -13.76 -3.78
N ARG A 54 17.37 -13.39 -2.76
CA ARG A 54 18.70 -12.77 -2.96
C ARG A 54 19.65 -13.60 -3.81
N LYS A 55 19.56 -14.94 -3.75
CA LYS A 55 20.40 -15.82 -4.58
C LYS A 55 20.05 -15.70 -6.07
N THR A 56 18.77 -15.56 -6.37
CA THR A 56 18.26 -15.53 -7.75
C THR A 56 18.19 -14.10 -8.32
N TYR A 57 17.78 -13.14 -7.50
CA TYR A 57 17.49 -11.75 -7.89
C TYR A 57 18.55 -10.75 -7.42
N GLY A 58 19.61 -11.20 -6.72
CA GLY A 58 20.69 -10.33 -6.27
C GLY A 58 20.30 -9.33 -5.19
N GLU A 59 21.26 -8.49 -4.81
CA GLU A 59 21.05 -7.40 -3.85
C GLU A 59 20.57 -6.14 -4.55
N PRO A 60 19.59 -5.42 -4.00
CA PRO A 60 19.24 -4.10 -4.49
C PRO A 60 20.44 -3.16 -4.42
N PRO A 61 20.56 -2.22 -5.38
CA PRO A 61 21.65 -1.26 -5.36
C PRO A 61 21.56 -0.38 -4.11
N LYS A 62 22.73 0.08 -3.65
CA LYS A 62 22.80 1.05 -2.54
C LYS A 62 22.26 2.44 -2.91
N SER A 63 22.12 2.72 -4.21
CA SER A 63 21.46 3.91 -4.69
C SER A 63 19.94 3.74 -4.57
N GLY A 64 19.23 4.81 -4.20
CA GLY A 64 17.77 4.87 -4.29
C GLY A 64 17.25 5.02 -5.72
N ASP A 65 17.90 4.37 -6.69
CA ASP A 65 17.41 4.31 -8.06
C ASP A 65 16.31 3.25 -8.13
N ILE A 66 15.08 3.73 -8.32
CA ILE A 66 13.87 2.94 -8.37
C ILE A 66 13.84 2.05 -9.63
N ASN A 67 14.49 2.47 -10.71
CA ASN A 67 14.48 1.73 -11.99
C ASN A 67 15.53 0.61 -12.02
N ALA A 68 16.47 0.64 -11.06
CA ALA A 68 17.58 -0.29 -11.06
C ALA A 68 17.22 -1.68 -10.54
N TYR A 69 16.11 -1.83 -9.80
CA TYR A 69 15.75 -3.09 -9.15
C TYR A 69 14.24 -3.35 -9.15
N SER A 70 13.82 -4.47 -9.75
CA SER A 70 12.53 -5.11 -9.51
C SER A 70 12.61 -6.59 -9.88
N LEU A 71 11.71 -7.41 -9.32
CA LEU A 71 11.74 -8.85 -9.53
C LEU A 71 11.45 -9.22 -10.98
N MET A 72 10.43 -8.61 -11.60
CA MET A 72 10.09 -8.88 -13.00
C MET A 72 11.21 -8.47 -13.95
N LYS A 73 11.84 -7.30 -13.74
CA LYS A 73 12.99 -6.85 -14.53
C LYS A 73 14.07 -7.92 -14.58
N ILE A 74 14.51 -8.35 -13.40
CA ILE A 74 15.60 -9.31 -13.26
C ILE A 74 15.18 -10.69 -13.75
N ALA A 75 13.91 -11.07 -13.58
CA ALA A 75 13.37 -12.31 -14.12
C ALA A 75 13.42 -12.33 -15.65
N THR A 76 13.05 -11.23 -16.31
CA THR A 76 13.13 -11.07 -17.77
C THR A 76 14.58 -11.11 -18.25
N GLU A 77 15.47 -10.32 -17.64
CA GLU A 77 16.90 -10.28 -17.99
C GLU A 77 17.59 -11.64 -17.86
N LYS A 78 17.14 -12.48 -16.92
CA LYS A 78 17.65 -13.85 -16.71
C LYS A 78 16.88 -14.94 -17.44
N GLY A 79 15.80 -14.62 -18.16
CA GLY A 79 14.95 -15.62 -18.84
C GLY A 79 14.17 -16.55 -17.89
N ILE A 80 13.89 -16.12 -16.66
CA ILE A 80 13.22 -16.90 -15.61
C ILE A 80 11.82 -16.39 -15.24
N GLU A 81 11.19 -15.56 -16.08
CA GLU A 81 9.83 -15.02 -15.83
C GLU A 81 8.81 -16.10 -15.49
N LYS A 82 8.85 -17.24 -16.20
CA LYS A 82 7.93 -18.36 -15.95
C LYS A 82 8.11 -18.93 -14.54
N GLN A 83 9.33 -18.90 -13.99
CA GLN A 83 9.59 -19.37 -12.63
C GLN A 83 8.99 -18.40 -11.61
N LEU A 84 9.17 -17.07 -11.79
CA LEU A 84 8.55 -16.06 -10.93
C LEU A 84 7.02 -16.18 -10.94
N LYS A 85 6.41 -16.20 -12.13
CA LYS A 85 4.95 -16.33 -12.30
C LYS A 85 4.41 -17.65 -11.72
N SER A 86 5.16 -18.75 -11.85
CA SER A 86 4.81 -20.06 -11.28
C SER A 86 4.87 -20.04 -9.74
N PHE A 87 5.88 -19.39 -9.17
CA PHE A 87 5.97 -19.16 -7.73
C PHE A 87 4.76 -18.36 -7.23
N GLU A 88 4.42 -17.24 -7.87
CA GLU A 88 3.28 -16.41 -7.48
C GLU A 88 1.96 -17.18 -7.54
N LYS A 89 1.74 -17.96 -8.61
CA LYS A 89 0.56 -18.83 -8.71
C LYS A 89 0.51 -19.84 -7.56
N THR A 90 1.63 -20.50 -7.28
CA THR A 90 1.75 -21.46 -6.17
C THR A 90 1.49 -20.79 -4.82
N ARG A 91 2.00 -19.57 -4.63
CA ARG A 91 1.79 -18.77 -3.42
C ARG A 91 0.31 -18.43 -3.24
N MET A 92 -0.38 -18.00 -4.29
CA MET A 92 -1.81 -17.69 -4.22
C MET A 92 -2.66 -18.94 -3.90
N LEU A 93 -2.32 -20.10 -4.47
CA LEU A 93 -2.96 -21.37 -4.13
C LEU A 93 -2.74 -21.74 -2.66
N ALA A 94 -1.52 -21.54 -2.14
CA ALA A 94 -1.20 -21.81 -0.75
C ALA A 94 -1.97 -20.87 0.21
N VAL A 95 -2.06 -19.57 -0.11
CA VAL A 95 -2.86 -18.60 0.66
C VAL A 95 -4.34 -19.00 0.63
N SER A 96 -4.89 -19.31 -0.55
CA SER A 96 -6.28 -19.75 -0.70
C SER A 96 -6.59 -20.99 0.16
N SER A 97 -5.69 -21.98 0.13
CA SER A 97 -5.79 -23.19 0.97
C SER A 97 -5.76 -22.86 2.46
N LYS A 98 -4.82 -22.00 2.88
CA LYS A 98 -4.65 -21.57 4.28
C LYS A 98 -5.90 -20.88 4.84
N VAL A 99 -6.54 -20.01 4.06
CA VAL A 99 -7.73 -19.27 4.50
C VAL A 99 -9.05 -20.04 4.28
N LYS A 100 -9.03 -21.20 3.62
CA LYS A 100 -10.25 -21.91 3.19
C LYS A 100 -11.21 -22.19 4.35
N SER A 101 -10.69 -22.65 5.49
CA SER A 101 -11.46 -23.01 6.69
C SER A 101 -11.76 -21.82 7.62
N LYS A 102 -11.39 -20.60 7.22
CA LYS A 102 -11.53 -19.39 8.02
C LYS A 102 -12.85 -18.69 7.67
N ASP A 103 -13.36 -17.93 8.61
CA ASP A 103 -14.56 -17.10 8.41
C ASP A 103 -14.15 -15.65 8.10
N ARG A 104 -13.08 -15.17 8.77
CA ARG A 104 -12.59 -13.79 8.64
C ARG A 104 -11.11 -13.75 8.30
N VAL A 105 -10.73 -12.79 7.46
CA VAL A 105 -9.33 -12.50 7.12
C VAL A 105 -9.06 -11.03 7.39
N PHE A 106 -8.13 -10.77 8.31
CA PHE A 106 -7.63 -9.42 8.59
C PHE A 106 -6.38 -9.19 7.74
N ILE A 107 -6.33 -8.10 6.98
CA ILE A 107 -5.16 -7.75 6.17
C ILE A 107 -4.66 -6.39 6.61
N PHE A 108 -3.39 -6.33 7.02
CA PHE A 108 -2.75 -5.10 7.45
C PHE A 108 -1.85 -4.56 6.35
N VAL A 109 -1.95 -3.26 6.06
CA VAL A 109 -1.24 -2.59 4.96
C VAL A 109 -0.56 -1.31 5.45
N HIS A 110 0.76 -1.24 5.36
CA HIS A 110 1.54 -0.11 5.87
C HIS A 110 1.62 1.06 4.87
N GLY A 111 2.08 2.21 5.38
CA GLY A 111 2.32 3.41 4.60
C GLY A 111 3.68 3.43 3.90
N PHE A 112 3.97 4.55 3.21
CA PHE A 112 5.29 4.76 2.61
C PHE A 112 6.37 4.99 3.70
N ASN A 113 7.64 4.78 3.34
CA ASN A 113 8.81 5.04 4.19
C ASN A 113 8.75 4.37 5.58
N ALA A 114 8.25 3.13 5.64
CA ALA A 114 8.13 2.37 6.89
C ALA A 114 9.03 1.13 6.82
N PRO A 115 10.18 1.11 7.53
CA PRO A 115 11.07 -0.04 7.53
C PRO A 115 10.37 -1.26 8.16
N SER A 116 10.73 -2.46 7.69
CA SER A 116 10.08 -3.71 8.08
C SER A 116 9.96 -3.94 9.59
N ASP A 117 10.94 -3.51 10.40
CA ASP A 117 10.89 -3.66 11.86
C ASP A 117 9.79 -2.79 12.50
N GLU A 118 9.63 -1.53 12.07
CA GLU A 118 8.59 -0.63 12.57
C GLU A 118 7.20 -1.10 12.14
N VAL A 119 7.09 -1.56 10.89
CA VAL A 119 5.85 -2.16 10.36
C VAL A 119 5.48 -3.41 11.16
N ASN A 120 6.45 -4.28 11.44
CA ASN A 120 6.25 -5.49 12.23
C ASN A 120 5.72 -5.17 13.63
N GLU A 121 6.28 -4.16 14.30
CA GLU A 121 5.78 -3.73 15.61
C GLU A 121 4.31 -3.30 15.53
N SER A 122 3.97 -2.47 14.54
CA SER A 122 2.62 -1.96 14.34
C SER A 122 1.62 -3.09 14.05
N TYR A 123 2.00 -4.03 13.17
CA TYR A 123 1.20 -5.21 12.84
C TYR A 123 1.01 -6.15 14.04
N GLU A 124 2.06 -6.38 14.83
CA GLU A 124 1.96 -7.18 16.05
C GLU A 124 1.09 -6.51 17.11
N TYR A 125 1.17 -5.18 17.24
CA TYR A 125 0.27 -4.46 18.13
C TYR A 125 -1.19 -4.64 17.72
N MET A 126 -1.52 -4.42 16.44
CA MET A 126 -2.89 -4.63 15.94
C MET A 126 -3.37 -6.06 16.14
N ARG A 127 -2.51 -7.05 15.86
CA ARG A 127 -2.82 -8.47 16.07
C ARG A 127 -3.15 -8.78 17.53
N LYS A 128 -2.40 -8.21 18.48
CA LYS A 128 -2.64 -8.37 19.92
C LYS A 128 -3.86 -7.58 20.40
N LEU A 129 -4.14 -6.43 19.79
CA LEU A 129 -5.29 -5.60 20.12
C LEU A 129 -6.61 -6.26 19.69
N ILE A 130 -6.67 -6.84 18.50
CA ILE A 130 -7.87 -7.48 17.97
C ILE A 130 -8.09 -8.82 18.69
N LYS A 131 -9.33 -9.09 19.12
CA LYS A 131 -9.71 -10.38 19.69
C LYS A 131 -9.92 -11.39 18.56
N LEU A 132 -8.81 -12.02 18.16
CA LEU A 132 -8.77 -13.05 17.12
C LEU A 132 -9.23 -14.41 17.68
N ASN A 133 -10.06 -15.10 16.91
CA ASN A 133 -10.37 -16.50 17.09
C ASN A 133 -9.34 -17.34 16.32
N PRO A 134 -8.51 -18.15 17.00
CA PRO A 134 -7.43 -18.89 16.34
C PRO A 134 -7.92 -19.97 15.36
N THR A 135 -9.16 -20.43 15.44
CA THR A 135 -9.69 -21.42 14.48
C THR A 135 -10.40 -20.73 13.31
N LYS A 136 -11.02 -19.58 13.55
CA LYS A 136 -11.87 -18.89 12.56
C LYS A 136 -11.24 -17.69 11.85
N ASP A 137 -10.15 -17.15 12.36
CA ASP A 137 -9.50 -15.97 11.79
C ASP A 137 -8.12 -16.30 11.23
N GLU A 138 -7.73 -15.52 10.22
CA GLU A 138 -6.36 -15.44 9.69
C GLU A 138 -5.93 -13.97 9.64
N VAL A 139 -4.65 -13.72 9.90
CA VAL A 139 -4.04 -12.40 9.72
C VAL A 139 -3.05 -12.46 8.56
N ILE A 140 -3.22 -11.57 7.60
CA ILE A 140 -2.29 -11.36 6.50
C ILE A 140 -1.57 -10.03 6.75
N LYS A 141 -0.26 -10.10 6.91
CA LYS A 141 0.59 -8.92 6.97
C LYS A 141 1.09 -8.64 5.56
N PHE A 142 0.56 -7.59 4.94
CA PHE A 142 0.93 -7.21 3.58
C PHE A 142 2.02 -6.14 3.63
N TYR A 143 3.15 -6.43 3.02
CA TYR A 143 4.31 -5.56 2.92
C TYR A 143 4.54 -5.26 1.46
N TRP A 144 4.77 -3.99 1.17
CA TRP A 144 5.08 -3.54 -0.18
C TRP A 144 6.33 -2.69 -0.17
N ASP A 145 7.16 -2.93 -1.17
CA ASP A 145 8.41 -2.21 -1.28
C ASP A 145 8.18 -0.83 -1.87
N GLY A 146 8.94 0.11 -1.32
CA GLY A 146 9.19 1.40 -1.93
C GLY A 146 10.59 1.83 -1.56
N LEU A 147 10.88 3.10 -1.76
CA LEU A 147 12.11 3.69 -1.26
C LEU A 147 11.92 4.09 0.21
N HIS A 148 12.95 3.80 1.01
CA HIS A 148 13.09 4.27 2.37
C HIS A 148 14.22 5.30 2.44
N THR A 149 13.99 6.40 3.15
CA THR A 149 15.01 7.43 3.41
C THR A 149 14.96 7.86 4.86
N THR A 150 16.15 7.98 5.46
CA THR A 150 16.33 8.67 6.75
C THR A 150 16.59 10.17 6.57
N ASN A 151 16.81 10.61 5.33
CA ASN A 151 17.05 12.01 4.99
C ASN A 151 15.72 12.73 4.64
N PRO A 152 15.32 13.77 5.40
CA PRO A 152 14.09 14.51 5.16
C PRO A 152 14.09 15.29 3.82
N PHE A 153 15.26 15.70 3.31
CA PHE A 153 15.38 16.43 2.05
C PHE A 153 15.19 15.54 0.82
N SER A 154 15.31 14.21 0.97
CA SER A 154 15.05 13.22 -0.07
C SER A 154 13.58 12.78 -0.14
N GLY A 155 12.74 13.27 0.79
CA GLY A 155 11.36 12.83 0.97
C GLY A 155 10.46 13.08 -0.25
N ALA A 156 10.66 14.16 -1.01
CA ALA A 156 9.86 14.47 -2.19
C ALA A 156 10.07 13.48 -3.34
N LYS A 157 11.32 13.08 -3.62
CA LYS A 157 11.65 12.08 -4.67
C LYS A 157 11.08 10.71 -4.33
N VAL A 158 11.20 10.31 -3.06
CA VAL A 158 10.61 9.07 -2.52
C VAL A 158 9.09 9.12 -2.61
N TRP A 159 8.46 10.27 -2.31
CA TRP A 159 7.02 10.45 -2.38
C TRP A 159 6.44 10.32 -3.80
N PHE A 160 7.04 10.96 -4.80
CA PHE A 160 6.60 10.84 -6.20
C PHE A 160 6.66 9.40 -6.69
N SER A 161 7.74 8.69 -6.35
CA SER A 161 7.87 7.27 -6.67
C SER A 161 6.80 6.45 -5.93
N ALA A 162 6.67 6.64 -4.62
CA ALA A 162 5.71 5.91 -3.78
C ALA A 162 4.25 6.09 -4.24
N THR A 163 3.91 7.22 -4.88
CA THR A 163 2.56 7.46 -5.38
C THR A 163 2.14 6.39 -6.38
N SER A 164 2.91 6.18 -7.46
CA SER A 164 2.56 5.19 -8.47
C SER A 164 2.85 3.76 -8.03
N PHE A 165 3.95 3.51 -7.31
CA PHE A 165 4.29 2.15 -6.86
C PHE A 165 3.35 1.63 -5.76
N SER A 166 2.76 2.51 -4.93
CA SER A 166 1.67 2.08 -4.03
C SER A 166 0.44 1.60 -4.80
N GLN A 167 0.13 2.21 -5.95
CA GLN A 167 -0.95 1.76 -6.83
C GLN A 167 -0.58 0.41 -7.46
N MET A 168 0.65 0.26 -7.98
CA MET A 168 1.16 -1.01 -8.52
C MET A 168 1.10 -2.15 -7.51
N ALA A 169 1.58 -1.93 -6.27
CA ALA A 169 1.50 -2.91 -5.19
C ALA A 169 0.05 -3.30 -4.86
N GLY A 170 -0.89 -2.36 -4.99
CA GLY A 170 -2.32 -2.62 -4.86
C GLY A 170 -2.87 -3.48 -6.00
N GLU A 171 -2.60 -3.06 -7.23
CA GLU A 171 -3.09 -3.64 -8.49
C GLU A 171 -2.58 -5.06 -8.76
N PHE A 172 -1.28 -5.29 -8.59
CA PHE A 172 -0.62 -6.53 -8.95
C PHE A 172 -0.36 -7.44 -7.74
N GLY A 173 -0.17 -6.86 -6.55
CA GLY A 173 0.08 -7.58 -5.32
C GLY A 173 -1.18 -7.88 -4.52
N LEU A 174 -1.74 -6.85 -3.87
CA LEU A 174 -2.87 -7.01 -2.95
C LEU A 174 -4.13 -7.52 -3.66
N ARG A 175 -4.44 -7.04 -4.87
CA ARG A 175 -5.57 -7.54 -5.66
C ARG A 175 -5.42 -9.01 -6.03
N ASN A 176 -4.22 -9.45 -6.39
CA ASN A 176 -3.97 -10.87 -6.69
C ASN A 176 -4.23 -11.74 -5.45
N LEU A 177 -3.82 -11.26 -4.26
CA LEU A 177 -4.14 -11.88 -2.99
C LEU A 177 -5.65 -11.91 -2.74
N LEU A 178 -6.37 -10.79 -2.90
CA LEU A 178 -7.83 -10.73 -2.74
C LEU A 178 -8.56 -11.68 -3.71
N ASN A 179 -8.09 -11.76 -4.95
CA ASN A 179 -8.65 -12.66 -5.97
C ASN A 179 -8.46 -14.15 -5.65
N SER A 180 -7.55 -14.50 -4.73
CA SER A 180 -7.35 -15.88 -4.26
C SER A 180 -8.26 -16.27 -3.07
N ILE A 181 -8.95 -15.29 -2.48
CA ILE A 181 -9.78 -15.46 -1.28
C ILE A 181 -11.25 -15.45 -1.69
N HIS A 182 -12.02 -16.43 -1.21
CA HIS A 182 -13.43 -16.61 -1.56
C HIS A 182 -14.33 -16.79 -0.34
N ASN A 183 -15.52 -16.17 -0.40
CA ASN A 183 -16.58 -16.30 0.62
C ASN A 183 -16.05 -16.04 2.04
N LYS A 184 -15.37 -14.91 2.24
CA LYS A 184 -14.84 -14.46 3.53
C LYS A 184 -15.33 -13.07 3.89
N LYS A 185 -15.37 -12.79 5.20
CA LYS A 185 -15.35 -11.41 5.69
C LYS A 185 -13.91 -10.91 5.72
N ILE A 186 -13.56 -9.99 4.85
CA ILE A 186 -12.22 -9.40 4.73
C ILE A 186 -12.22 -8.04 5.41
N ILE A 187 -11.28 -7.82 6.32
CA ILE A 187 -11.06 -6.54 6.99
C ILE A 187 -9.69 -6.02 6.59
N LEU A 188 -9.66 -4.97 5.76
CA LEU A 188 -8.45 -4.27 5.36
C LEU A 188 -8.20 -3.14 6.35
N ILE A 189 -7.03 -3.09 7.00
CA ILE A 189 -6.61 -1.98 7.86
C ILE A 189 -5.33 -1.39 7.28
N SER A 190 -5.41 -0.17 6.77
CA SER A 190 -4.28 0.50 6.13
C SER A 190 -3.86 1.77 6.85
N HIS A 191 -2.63 2.21 6.61
CA HIS A 191 -2.13 3.49 7.10
C HIS A 191 -1.52 4.34 5.97
N SER A 192 -1.72 5.65 6.00
CA SER A 192 -1.06 6.60 5.08
C SER A 192 -1.28 6.21 3.60
N ARG A 193 -0.23 6.13 2.76
CA ARG A 193 -0.33 5.64 1.37
C ARG A 193 -0.69 4.15 1.24
N GLY A 194 -0.72 3.38 2.32
CA GLY A 194 -1.36 2.06 2.31
C GLY A 194 -2.84 2.14 1.92
N ALA A 195 -3.50 3.29 2.11
CA ALA A 195 -4.83 3.54 1.57
C ALA A 195 -4.87 3.50 0.02
N SER A 196 -3.80 3.94 -0.65
CA SER A 196 -3.65 3.86 -2.11
C SER A 196 -3.49 2.41 -2.56
N VAL A 197 -2.71 1.61 -1.83
CA VAL A 197 -2.57 0.16 -2.07
C VAL A 197 -3.94 -0.52 -1.96
N VAL A 198 -4.71 -0.22 -0.91
CA VAL A 198 -6.06 -0.77 -0.73
C VAL A 198 -6.99 -0.31 -1.85
N LEU A 199 -7.07 0.99 -2.15
CA LEU A 199 -7.99 1.49 -3.17
C LEU A 199 -7.64 0.92 -4.56
N SER A 200 -6.37 0.91 -4.93
CA SER A 200 -5.91 0.29 -6.17
C SER A 200 -6.07 -1.23 -6.18
N ALA A 201 -6.21 -1.91 -5.04
CA ALA A 201 -6.60 -3.32 -5.06
C ALA A 201 -8.09 -3.50 -5.37
N LEU A 202 -8.94 -2.56 -4.93
CA LEU A 202 -10.40 -2.63 -5.04
C LEU A 202 -10.96 -2.07 -6.36
N SER A 203 -10.24 -1.13 -6.97
CA SER A 203 -10.56 -0.51 -8.26
C SER A 203 -9.29 -0.31 -9.08
N SER A 204 -9.44 -0.19 -10.39
CA SER A 204 -8.31 0.10 -11.27
C SER A 204 -7.75 1.51 -11.04
N ALA A 205 -6.44 1.61 -10.90
CA ALA A 205 -5.72 2.87 -10.85
C ALA A 205 -5.58 3.47 -12.25
N THR A 206 -5.47 4.80 -12.32
CA THR A 206 -5.07 5.49 -13.55
C THR A 206 -3.58 5.83 -13.48
N PHE A 207 -2.82 5.35 -14.46
CA PHE A 207 -1.41 5.68 -14.65
C PHE A 207 -1.24 6.69 -15.79
N SER A 208 -0.25 7.58 -15.69
CA SER A 208 0.13 8.43 -16.82
C SER A 208 0.79 7.59 -17.90
N GLU A 209 0.67 8.00 -19.16
CA GLU A 209 1.33 7.33 -20.29
C GLU A 209 2.86 7.24 -20.08
N SER A 210 3.48 8.30 -19.57
CA SER A 210 4.90 8.30 -19.22
C SER A 210 5.28 7.27 -18.16
N PHE A 211 4.41 7.06 -17.17
CA PHE A 211 4.64 6.04 -16.13
C PHE A 211 4.43 4.64 -16.71
N ALA A 212 3.37 4.44 -17.49
CA ALA A 212 3.08 3.16 -18.14
C ALA A 212 4.24 2.73 -19.05
N LYS A 213 4.68 3.62 -19.96
CA LYS A 213 5.81 3.40 -20.85
C LYS A 213 7.11 3.15 -20.07
N GLY A 214 7.42 4.01 -19.11
CA GLY A 214 8.62 3.87 -18.30
C GLY A 214 8.63 2.58 -17.46
N THR A 215 7.47 2.12 -16.99
CA THR A 215 7.35 0.87 -16.23
C THR A 215 7.54 -0.34 -17.14
N LEU A 216 6.99 -0.32 -18.35
CA LEU A 216 7.22 -1.37 -19.33
C LEU A 216 8.70 -1.46 -19.71
N GLU A 217 9.32 -0.31 -20.04
CA GLU A 217 10.72 -0.24 -20.48
C GLU A 217 11.73 -0.60 -19.38
N ASN A 218 11.52 -0.12 -18.14
CA ASN A 218 12.49 -0.29 -17.06
C ASN A 218 12.21 -1.53 -16.20
N HIS A 219 10.97 -2.02 -16.15
CA HIS A 219 10.56 -3.10 -15.25
C HIS A 219 9.96 -4.31 -15.94
N ASN A 220 9.73 -4.28 -17.25
CA ASN A 220 9.03 -5.33 -18.00
C ASN A 220 7.64 -5.63 -17.43
N VAL A 221 6.94 -4.60 -16.94
CA VAL A 221 5.57 -4.72 -16.41
C VAL A 221 4.63 -3.85 -17.25
N ASP A 222 3.66 -4.51 -17.88
CA ASP A 222 2.57 -3.83 -18.59
C ASP A 222 1.45 -3.48 -17.61
N VAL A 223 1.30 -2.18 -17.34
CA VAL A 223 0.27 -1.67 -16.42
C VAL A 223 -1.15 -1.74 -16.99
N SER A 224 -1.29 -2.00 -18.30
CA SER A 224 -2.60 -2.15 -18.96
C SER A 224 -3.17 -3.57 -18.85
N ASP A 225 -2.31 -4.58 -18.67
CA ASP A 225 -2.70 -6.00 -18.51
C ASP A 225 -3.00 -6.36 -17.05
N VAL A 226 -3.70 -5.47 -16.33
CA VAL A 226 -4.04 -5.71 -14.93
C VAL A 226 -5.37 -6.46 -14.80
N LYS A 227 -5.35 -7.57 -14.04
CA LYS A 227 -6.59 -8.27 -13.69
C LYS A 227 -7.47 -7.39 -12.82
N LYS A 228 -8.78 -7.34 -13.10
CA LYS A 228 -9.76 -6.69 -12.21
C LYS A 228 -9.96 -7.49 -10.92
N LEU A 229 -10.51 -6.85 -9.90
CA LEU A 229 -10.97 -7.54 -8.70
C LEU A 229 -12.11 -8.50 -9.09
N ALA A 230 -11.97 -9.78 -8.76
CA ALA A 230 -12.94 -10.82 -9.06
C ALA A 230 -14.08 -10.80 -8.03
N GLU A 231 -15.31 -11.05 -8.49
CA GLU A 231 -16.50 -11.21 -7.65
C GLU A 231 -16.51 -12.60 -6.98
N ASN A 232 -15.75 -12.72 -5.88
CA ASN A 232 -15.47 -13.96 -5.16
C ASN A 232 -16.41 -14.22 -3.96
N GLY A 233 -17.52 -13.49 -3.86
CA GLY A 233 -18.48 -13.61 -2.75
C GLY A 233 -17.98 -13.09 -1.40
N ASN A 234 -16.94 -12.26 -1.38
CA ASN A 234 -16.40 -11.68 -0.15
C ASN A 234 -17.25 -10.50 0.36
N ASP A 235 -17.16 -10.25 1.67
CA ASP A 235 -17.62 -9.02 2.32
C ASP A 235 -16.38 -8.23 2.78
N ILE A 236 -16.07 -7.13 2.09
CA ILE A 236 -14.86 -6.35 2.30
C ILE A 236 -15.21 -5.07 3.07
N THR A 237 -14.60 -4.93 4.25
CA THR A 237 -14.59 -3.70 5.05
C THR A 237 -13.18 -3.11 5.05
N CYS A 238 -13.07 -1.82 4.73
CA CYS A 238 -11.79 -1.10 4.76
C CYS A 238 -11.77 -0.11 5.92
N ILE A 239 -10.64 -0.04 6.63
CA ILE A 239 -10.35 0.95 7.66
C ILE A 239 -9.04 1.64 7.24
N MET A 240 -9.15 2.90 6.82
CA MET A 240 -8.03 3.69 6.34
C MET A 240 -7.63 4.71 7.40
N LEU A 241 -6.51 4.46 8.07
CA LEU A 241 -5.94 5.35 9.09
C LEU A 241 -5.03 6.37 8.41
N ALA A 242 -5.23 7.64 8.74
CA ALA A 242 -4.46 8.77 8.19
C ALA A 242 -4.29 8.69 6.65
N PRO A 243 -5.35 8.43 5.85
CA PRO A 243 -5.15 8.15 4.43
C PRO A 243 -4.52 9.34 3.74
N ALA A 244 -3.32 9.12 3.21
CA ALA A 244 -2.56 10.14 2.52
C ALA A 244 -2.90 10.15 1.03
N ILE A 245 -4.18 9.96 0.67
CA ILE A 245 -4.75 9.97 -0.68
C ILE A 245 -5.74 11.15 -0.82
N GLY A 246 -6.26 11.40 -2.01
CA GLY A 246 -7.22 12.47 -2.28
C GLY A 246 -8.37 12.01 -3.17
N ILE A 247 -9.23 12.96 -3.54
CA ILE A 247 -10.41 12.68 -4.39
C ILE A 247 -10.02 12.09 -5.75
N ASP A 248 -8.89 12.49 -6.30
CA ASP A 248 -8.43 12.02 -7.61
C ASP A 248 -7.94 10.57 -7.59
N ASP A 249 -7.59 10.01 -6.42
CA ASP A 249 -7.32 8.58 -6.29
C ASP A 249 -8.62 7.74 -6.47
N PHE A 250 -9.81 8.34 -6.35
CA PHE A 250 -11.11 7.73 -6.62
C PHE A 250 -11.64 8.00 -8.04
N LYS A 251 -10.84 8.62 -8.91
CA LYS A 251 -11.24 8.95 -10.28
C LYS A 251 -10.49 8.11 -11.29
N ILE A 252 -11.19 7.76 -12.36
CA ILE A 252 -10.66 7.17 -13.57
C ILE A 252 -10.70 8.24 -14.65
N LYS A 253 -9.56 8.50 -15.27
CA LYS A 253 -9.48 9.41 -16.41
C LYS A 253 -9.87 8.66 -17.67
N ASP A 254 -10.93 9.11 -18.34
CA ASP A 254 -11.21 8.66 -19.69
C ASP A 254 -10.24 9.35 -20.65
N ILE A 255 -9.33 8.57 -21.22
CA ILE A 255 -8.29 9.07 -22.13
C ILE A 255 -8.91 9.53 -23.46
N VAL A 256 -10.08 9.01 -23.83
CA VAL A 256 -10.78 9.32 -25.08
C VAL A 256 -11.64 10.57 -24.95
N SER A 257 -12.46 10.67 -23.89
CA SER A 257 -13.31 11.85 -23.70
C SER A 257 -12.63 13.00 -22.93
N GLY A 258 -11.49 12.73 -22.30
CA GLY A 258 -10.78 13.70 -21.47
C GLY A 258 -11.49 14.07 -20.16
N THR A 259 -12.58 13.37 -19.83
CA THR A 259 -13.36 13.61 -18.62
C THR A 259 -13.02 12.61 -17.52
N ASP A 260 -12.92 13.09 -16.29
CA ASP A 260 -12.71 12.23 -15.14
C ASP A 260 -14.07 11.72 -14.63
N SER A 261 -14.15 10.44 -14.30
CA SER A 261 -15.32 9.83 -13.66
C SER A 261 -14.92 9.12 -12.38
N PHE A 262 -15.83 9.02 -11.41
CA PHE A 262 -15.57 8.25 -10.20
C PHE A 262 -15.45 6.75 -10.53
N CYS A 263 -14.47 6.08 -9.93
CA CYS A 263 -14.26 4.65 -10.11
C CYS A 263 -15.46 3.85 -9.60
N THR A 264 -15.75 2.71 -10.24
CA THR A 264 -16.76 1.78 -9.72
C THR A 264 -16.08 0.80 -8.76
N LEU A 265 -16.59 0.71 -7.54
CA LEU A 265 -16.16 -0.28 -6.56
C LEU A 265 -16.95 -1.58 -6.72
N SER A 266 -16.29 -2.72 -6.52
CA SER A 266 -16.94 -4.04 -6.48
C SER A 266 -18.08 -4.06 -5.45
N LYS A 267 -19.15 -4.80 -5.74
CA LYS A 267 -20.26 -5.01 -4.80
C LYS A 267 -19.84 -5.74 -3.53
N GLN A 268 -18.68 -6.39 -3.53
CA GLN A 268 -18.08 -7.00 -2.33
C GLN A 268 -17.62 -5.95 -1.32
N VAL A 269 -17.32 -4.72 -1.74
CA VAL A 269 -16.93 -3.64 -0.84
C VAL A 269 -18.16 -3.10 -0.13
N LYS A 270 -18.31 -3.43 1.15
CA LYS A 270 -19.50 -3.06 1.92
C LYS A 270 -19.30 -1.76 2.69
N LYS A 271 -18.07 -1.47 3.12
CA LYS A 271 -17.75 -0.32 3.98
C LYS A 271 -16.33 0.18 3.74
N ILE A 272 -16.17 1.50 3.78
CA ILE A 272 -14.88 2.18 3.85
C ILE A 272 -14.95 3.18 5.01
N HIS A 273 -14.18 2.97 6.06
CA HIS A 273 -14.06 3.86 7.21
C HIS A 273 -12.74 4.60 7.16
N ILE A 274 -12.79 5.93 7.04
CA ILE A 274 -11.63 6.82 6.99
C ILE A 274 -11.42 7.52 8.33
N THR A 275 -10.18 7.69 8.78
CA THR A 275 -9.92 8.66 9.86
C THR A 275 -9.54 10.01 9.30
N VAL A 276 -10.10 11.09 9.84
CA VAL A 276 -9.70 12.47 9.51
C VAL A 276 -8.95 13.06 10.69
N ASN A 277 -7.85 13.77 10.45
CA ASN A 277 -7.05 14.41 11.49
C ASN A 277 -6.47 15.73 10.97
N ASN A 278 -7.14 16.85 11.26
CA ASN A 278 -6.70 18.16 10.80
C ASN A 278 -5.48 18.72 11.58
N THR A 279 -5.02 18.00 12.61
CA THR A 279 -3.81 18.34 13.38
C THR A 279 -2.57 17.55 12.96
N ASP A 280 -2.73 16.58 12.05
CA ASP A 280 -1.61 15.87 11.45
C ASP A 280 -1.03 16.69 10.29
N VAL A 281 0.05 17.42 10.59
CA VAL A 281 0.68 18.33 9.63
C VAL A 281 1.31 17.61 8.43
N MET A 282 1.57 16.30 8.52
CA MET A 282 2.08 15.54 7.38
C MET A 282 0.98 15.31 6.33
N LEU A 283 -0.28 15.23 6.76
CA LEU A 283 -1.45 15.18 5.87
C LEU A 283 -1.82 16.56 5.31
N LYS A 284 -1.40 17.64 5.98
CA LYS A 284 -1.58 19.01 5.51
C LYS A 284 -0.65 19.28 4.33
N LYS A 285 -1.00 18.77 3.14
CA LYS A 285 -0.26 18.96 1.88
C LYS A 285 1.25 18.90 2.10
N PHE A 286 1.83 17.69 2.18
CA PHE A 286 3.28 17.42 2.19
C PHE A 286 4.08 18.60 1.58
N VAL A 287 4.55 19.45 2.50
CA VAL A 287 5.28 20.74 2.48
C VAL A 287 5.51 21.46 1.13
N GLY A 288 5.02 22.72 1.03
CA GLY A 288 5.70 23.91 0.44
C GLY A 288 6.17 23.90 -1.03
N PHE A 289 5.85 24.95 -1.80
CA PHE A 289 6.26 25.27 -3.19
C PHE A 289 5.97 24.22 -4.30
N LEU A 290 5.74 22.95 -3.96
CA LEU A 290 5.42 21.84 -4.86
C LEU A 290 3.95 21.37 -4.77
N SER A 291 3.12 22.06 -3.98
CA SER A 291 1.73 21.66 -3.71
C SER A 291 0.80 21.62 -4.93
N ASN A 292 1.22 22.23 -6.04
CA ASN A 292 0.48 22.22 -7.31
C ASN A 292 0.95 21.08 -8.26
N LYS A 293 1.99 20.33 -7.88
CA LYS A 293 2.57 19.21 -8.66
C LYS A 293 2.39 17.85 -7.99
N LEU A 294 1.97 17.79 -6.72
CA LEU A 294 1.80 16.57 -5.93
C LEU A 294 0.33 16.13 -5.96
N LYS A 295 0.06 14.82 -6.08
CA LYS A 295 -1.31 14.27 -5.93
C LYS A 295 -1.86 14.65 -4.55
N ALA A 296 -3.15 14.94 -4.49
CA ALA A 296 -3.81 15.35 -3.25
C ALA A 296 -3.66 14.28 -2.15
N THR A 297 -3.38 14.73 -0.92
CA THR A 297 -3.21 13.90 0.29
C THR A 297 -4.24 14.26 1.36
N ASP A 298 -5.24 15.03 0.98
CA ASP A 298 -6.09 15.76 1.90
C ASP A 298 -7.30 14.98 2.38
N LEU A 299 -7.52 13.74 1.93
CA LEU A 299 -8.61 12.90 2.42
C LEU A 299 -8.52 12.67 3.93
N GLY A 300 -7.31 12.34 4.42
CA GLY A 300 -7.07 12.17 5.85
C GLY A 300 -6.99 13.48 6.64
N TYR A 301 -7.00 14.64 5.98
CA TYR A 301 -6.84 15.95 6.63
C TYR A 301 -8.14 16.78 6.65
N LYS A 302 -8.91 16.75 5.56
CA LYS A 302 -10.09 17.61 5.34
C LYS A 302 -11.37 16.78 5.36
N VAL A 303 -12.27 17.14 6.27
CA VAL A 303 -13.61 16.55 6.34
C VAL A 303 -14.39 16.76 5.04
N ASP A 304 -14.24 17.91 4.38
CA ASP A 304 -14.98 18.22 3.14
C ASP A 304 -14.67 17.24 2.00
N VAL A 305 -13.46 16.69 1.93
CA VAL A 305 -13.10 15.68 0.93
C VAL A 305 -13.84 14.36 1.22
N CYS A 306 -13.96 13.98 2.50
CA CYS A 306 -14.78 12.84 2.90
C CYS A 306 -16.26 13.07 2.57
N ASN A 307 -16.79 14.26 2.88
CA ASN A 307 -18.17 14.63 2.59
C ASN A 307 -18.48 14.55 1.10
N GLU A 308 -17.55 14.99 0.24
CA GLU A 308 -17.69 14.88 -1.21
C GLU A 308 -17.73 13.42 -1.66
N LEU A 309 -16.80 12.59 -1.19
CA LEU A 309 -16.79 11.16 -1.51
C LEU A 309 -18.06 10.44 -1.03
N MET A 310 -18.62 10.82 0.11
CA MET A 310 -19.86 10.23 0.65
C MET A 310 -21.08 10.49 -0.25
N LYS A 311 -21.09 11.57 -1.04
CA LYS A 311 -22.15 11.82 -2.05
C LYS A 311 -22.12 10.77 -3.17
N HIS A 312 -20.94 10.26 -3.49
CA HIS A 312 -20.74 9.26 -4.55
C HIS A 312 -20.72 7.82 -4.03
N TYR A 313 -20.23 7.63 -2.81
CA TYR A 313 -20.07 6.32 -2.19
C TYR A 313 -20.72 6.32 -0.79
N PRO A 314 -22.02 5.97 -0.68
CA PRO A 314 -22.73 5.93 0.60
C PRO A 314 -22.15 4.94 1.62
N ILE A 315 -21.28 4.04 1.17
CA ILE A 315 -20.54 3.08 2.01
C ILE A 315 -19.35 3.70 2.76
N ILE A 316 -19.03 4.97 2.47
CA ILE A 316 -17.96 5.72 3.14
C ILE A 316 -18.49 6.36 4.42
N LYS A 317 -17.69 6.28 5.48
CA LYS A 317 -17.87 7.05 6.72
C LYS A 317 -16.52 7.46 7.29
N TYR A 318 -16.53 8.36 8.26
CA TYR A 318 -15.29 8.79 8.90
C TYR A 318 -15.38 8.91 10.43
N THR A 319 -14.21 8.84 11.09
CA THR A 319 -14.02 9.19 12.50
C THR A 319 -12.98 10.29 12.61
N ASP A 320 -13.27 11.31 13.42
CA ASP A 320 -12.35 12.41 13.66
C ASP A 320 -11.30 12.09 14.74
N PHE A 321 -10.03 12.14 14.35
CA PHE A 321 -8.82 11.96 15.14
C PHE A 321 -8.10 13.29 15.44
N THR A 322 -8.71 14.43 15.09
CA THR A 322 -8.22 15.77 15.42
C THR A 322 -7.85 15.89 16.91
N GLY A 323 -6.74 16.58 17.16
CA GLY A 323 -6.07 16.71 18.46
C GLY A 323 -4.77 15.89 18.55
N MET A 324 -4.56 14.91 17.66
CA MET A 324 -3.34 14.11 17.61
C MET A 324 -2.33 14.65 16.58
N LYS A 325 -1.24 15.25 17.04
CA LYS A 325 -0.17 15.81 16.19
C LYS A 325 0.86 14.75 15.76
N SER A 326 0.45 13.72 15.04
CA SER A 326 1.37 12.68 14.55
C SER A 326 0.83 11.96 13.32
N HIS A 327 1.75 11.62 12.41
CA HIS A 327 1.52 10.72 11.27
C HIS A 327 2.07 9.30 11.48
N ASN A 328 2.52 8.97 12.70
CA ASN A 328 3.11 7.68 12.96
C ASN A 328 2.03 6.60 13.11
N PHE A 329 2.20 5.46 12.44
CA PHE A 329 1.21 4.38 12.44
C PHE A 329 0.90 3.87 13.86
N ASN A 330 1.96 3.65 14.67
CA ASN A 330 1.82 3.23 16.06
C ASN A 330 0.99 4.23 16.89
N LYS A 331 1.05 5.53 16.60
CA LYS A 331 0.24 6.54 17.31
C LYS A 331 -1.25 6.43 16.96
N TYR A 332 -1.60 6.21 15.69
CA TYR A 332 -3.00 6.00 15.29
C TYR A 332 -3.60 4.74 15.92
N ILE A 333 -2.90 3.60 15.85
CA ILE A 333 -3.44 2.34 16.38
C ILE A 333 -3.48 2.28 17.91
N ARG A 334 -2.66 3.08 18.60
CA ARG A 334 -2.68 3.20 20.07
C ARG A 334 -3.63 4.28 20.58
N ASN A 335 -4.24 5.07 19.68
CA ASN A 335 -5.23 6.07 20.07
C ASN A 335 -6.50 5.39 20.59
N PRO A 336 -7.08 5.80 21.74
CA PRO A 336 -8.34 5.24 22.24
C PRO A 336 -9.49 5.26 21.22
N LYS A 337 -9.53 6.27 20.35
CA LYS A 337 -10.51 6.37 19.26
C LYS A 337 -10.41 5.21 18.27
N PHE A 338 -9.23 4.61 18.08
CA PHE A 338 -9.08 3.43 17.22
C PHE A 338 -9.77 2.20 17.82
N LYS A 339 -9.67 1.98 19.14
CA LYS A 339 -10.43 0.90 19.81
C LYS A 339 -11.95 1.11 19.61
N SER A 340 -12.43 2.34 19.74
CA SER A 340 -13.84 2.68 19.51
C SER A 340 -14.27 2.45 18.06
N LEU A 341 -13.41 2.84 17.10
CA LEU A 341 -13.64 2.61 15.67
C LEU A 341 -13.73 1.11 15.35
N LEU A 342 -12.81 0.28 15.86
CA LEU A 342 -12.87 -1.16 15.66
C LEU A 342 -14.19 -1.76 16.17
N LYS A 343 -14.63 -1.36 17.37
CA LYS A 343 -15.91 -1.80 17.94
C LYS A 343 -17.10 -1.35 17.07
N ALA A 344 -17.08 -0.13 16.54
CA ALA A 344 -18.12 0.39 15.64
C ALA A 344 -18.20 -0.40 14.31
N GLU A 345 -17.10 -1.03 13.88
CA GLU A 345 -17.08 -1.97 12.74
C GLU A 345 -17.43 -3.42 13.11
N GLY A 346 -17.83 -3.67 14.35
CA GLY A 346 -18.11 -5.02 14.84
C GLY A 346 -16.86 -5.89 14.99
N ILE A 347 -15.69 -5.26 15.19
CA ILE A 347 -14.42 -5.93 15.46
C ILE A 347 -14.19 -5.92 16.97
N ALA A 348 -14.22 -7.10 17.57
CA ALA A 348 -13.92 -7.27 18.98
C ALA A 348 -12.44 -6.97 19.28
N VAL A 349 -12.18 -6.29 20.39
CA VAL A 349 -10.83 -5.95 20.86
C VAL A 349 -10.58 -6.52 22.24
N ASN A 350 -9.33 -6.86 22.53
CA ASN A 350 -8.87 -7.20 23.88
C ASN A 350 -8.89 -5.94 24.76
N ARG A 351 -9.07 -6.15 26.07
CA ARG A 351 -9.13 -5.06 27.05
C ARG A 351 -7.82 -4.26 27.05
#